data_AF-A0A965Z3T7-F1
#
_entry.id   AF-A0A965Z3T7-F1
#
_cell.length_a   1.000
_cell.length_b   1.000
_cell.length_c   1.000
_cell.angle_alpha   90.00
_cell.angle_beta   90.00
_cell.angle_gamma   90.00
#
_symmetry.space_group_name_H-M   'P 1'
#
loop_
_entity.id
_entity.type
_entity.pdbx_description
1 polymer ?
#
loop_
_entity_poly.entity_id
_entity_poly.type
_entity_poly.pdbx_seq_one_letter_code
_entity_poly.pdbx_strand_id
1 'polypeptide(L)'
;SALANALLGEARQATGPIREEDARGRHTTTRRELFRLPSGGLLIDTAGLREFQPWDAASDLDAVFPEVAELAAKCRFRDCRHEGEPGCAVQAALGDGSLDARRFEHYLRLKREQAYQTQKRDLGAQLAEKTRWKQIAQWQKEFMRNRDQ
;
A
#
# COMPACT_ATOMS: atom_id res chain seq x y z
N SER A 1 9.55 -15.62 12.94
CA SER A 1 9.98 -16.90 13.58
C SER A 1 11.49 -17.09 13.68
N ALA A 2 12.26 -17.32 12.60
CA ALA A 2 13.69 -17.67 12.73
C ALA A 2 14.54 -16.59 13.44
N LEU A 3 14.43 -15.32 12.99
CA LEU A 3 15.11 -14.19 13.63
C LEU A 3 14.63 -13.98 15.08
N ALA A 4 13.33 -14.15 15.35
CA ALA A 4 12.78 -14.02 16.69
C ALA A 4 13.40 -15.06 17.65
N ASN A 5 13.49 -16.33 17.24
CA ASN A 5 14.13 -17.39 18.02
C ASN A 5 15.61 -17.10 18.28
N ALA A 6 16.34 -16.62 17.27
CA ALA A 6 17.75 -16.25 17.41
C ALA A 6 17.94 -15.13 18.44
N LEU A 7 17.08 -14.10 18.42
CA LEU A 7 17.12 -12.99 19.38
C LEU A 7 16.70 -13.41 20.79
N LEU A 8 15.82 -14.41 20.91
CA LEU A 8 15.39 -14.97 22.20
C LEU A 8 16.41 -15.95 22.79
N GLY A 9 17.28 -16.53 21.96
CA GLY A 9 18.19 -17.61 22.36
C GLY A 9 17.48 -18.96 22.59
N GLU A 10 16.21 -19.09 22.20
CA GLU A 10 15.41 -20.30 22.38
C GLU A 10 14.48 -20.56 21.18
N ALA A 11 14.12 -21.83 20.97
CA ALA A 11 13.19 -22.24 19.94
C ALA A 11 11.73 -21.98 20.36
N ARG A 12 11.35 -20.70 20.44
CA ARG A 12 10.04 -20.27 20.94
C ARG A 12 8.92 -20.32 19.90
N GLN A 13 9.25 -20.02 18.64
CA GLN A 13 8.31 -20.03 17.52
C GLN A 13 8.58 -21.17 16.54
N ALA A 14 7.51 -21.72 15.96
CA ALA A 14 7.62 -22.70 14.88
C ALA A 14 8.21 -22.08 13.62
N THR A 15 9.21 -22.73 13.03
CA THR A 15 9.83 -22.38 11.75
C THR A 15 9.48 -23.41 10.70
N GLY A 16 9.24 -22.98 9.46
CA GLY A 16 9.01 -23.86 8.31
C GLY A 16 10.25 -23.98 7.41
N PRO A 17 10.27 -24.97 6.50
CA PRO A 17 11.35 -25.11 5.52
C PRO A 17 11.35 -23.95 4.51
N ILE A 18 12.52 -23.70 3.92
CA ILE A 18 12.72 -22.83 2.77
C ILE A 18 12.74 -23.67 1.49
N ARG A 19 12.12 -23.18 0.41
CA ARG A 19 12.27 -23.80 -0.92
C ARG A 19 13.66 -23.49 -1.45
N GLU A 20 14.38 -24.51 -1.93
CA GLU A 20 15.75 -24.35 -2.46
C GLU A 20 15.81 -23.59 -3.78
N GLU A 21 14.76 -23.68 -4.59
CA GLU A 21 14.70 -23.09 -5.94
C GLU A 21 14.59 -21.56 -5.95
N ASP A 22 13.94 -20.95 -4.96
CA ASP A 22 13.72 -19.49 -4.90
C ASP A 22 14.14 -18.86 -3.55
N ALA A 23 14.72 -19.66 -2.65
CA ALA A 23 15.08 -19.29 -1.28
C ALA A 23 13.90 -18.70 -0.47
N ARG A 24 12.65 -18.96 -0.87
CA ARG A 24 11.47 -18.43 -0.18
C ARG A 24 10.98 -19.40 0.88
N GLY A 25 10.80 -18.88 2.09
CA GLY A 25 10.10 -19.55 3.18
C GLY A 25 8.65 -19.09 3.27
N ARG A 26 7.79 -19.92 3.87
CA ARG A 26 6.43 -19.52 4.24
C ARG A 26 6.44 -18.96 5.66
N HIS A 27 5.88 -17.76 5.85
CA HIS A 27 5.63 -17.24 7.20
C HIS A 27 4.70 -18.20 7.96
N THR A 28 5.21 -18.77 9.05
CA THR A 28 4.49 -19.67 9.95
C THR A 28 3.80 -18.94 11.10
N THR A 29 4.24 -17.70 11.42
CA THR A 29 3.58 -16.85 12.40
C THR A 29 2.15 -16.51 11.94
N THR A 30 1.13 -16.91 12.71
CA THR A 30 -0.29 -16.65 12.43
C THR A 30 -0.96 -15.68 13.41
N ARG A 31 -0.29 -15.37 14.53
CA ARG A 31 -0.80 -14.50 15.59
C ARG A 31 0.24 -13.44 15.96
N ARG A 32 -0.22 -12.32 16.53
CA ARG A 32 0.66 -11.28 17.08
C ARG A 32 1.13 -11.69 18.46
N GLU A 33 2.44 -11.73 18.68
CA GLU A 33 3.05 -12.04 19.97
C GLU A 33 4.02 -10.93 20.39
N LEU A 34 4.15 -10.75 21.71
CA LEU A 34 5.12 -9.86 22.33
C LEU A 34 6.08 -10.72 23.16
N PHE A 35 7.37 -10.61 22.88
CA PHE A 35 8.42 -11.29 23.62
C PHE A 35 9.27 -10.29 24.38
N ARG A 36 9.68 -10.67 25.59
CA ARG A 36 10.72 -9.96 26.34
C ARG A 36 12.05 -10.62 26.03
N LEU A 37 12.96 -9.85 25.45
CA LEU A 37 14.30 -10.33 25.10
C LEU A 37 15.18 -10.42 26.36
N PRO A 38 16.16 -11.34 26.40
CA PRO A 38 17.13 -11.41 27.49
C PRO A 38 17.91 -10.11 27.71
N SER A 39 18.08 -9.31 26.65
CA SER A 39 18.69 -7.98 26.68
C SER A 39 17.83 -6.89 27.35
N GLY A 40 16.60 -7.22 27.75
CA GLY A 40 15.64 -6.29 28.34
C GLY A 40 14.73 -5.58 27.34
N GLY A 41 14.98 -5.73 26.04
CA GLY A 41 14.13 -5.20 24.97
C GLY A 41 12.80 -5.96 24.79
N LEU A 42 11.90 -5.39 24.02
CA LEU A 42 10.63 -6.01 23.63
C LEU A 42 10.60 -6.25 22.13
N LEU A 43 10.23 -7.46 21.72
CA LEU A 43 10.04 -7.85 20.32
C LEU A 43 8.57 -8.12 20.07
N ILE A 44 7.97 -7.38 19.13
CA ILE A 44 6.63 -7.67 18.62
C ILE A 44 6.79 -8.45 17.32
N ASP A 45 6.40 -9.73 17.31
CA ASP A 45 6.30 -10.51 16.08
C ASP A 45 4.85 -10.52 15.62
N THR A 46 4.61 -10.07 14.40
CA THR A 46 3.30 -10.15 13.75
C THR A 46 3.36 -11.19 12.65
N ALA A 47 2.24 -11.87 12.39
CA ALA A 47 2.08 -12.60 11.13
C ALA A 47 2.47 -11.71 9.96
N GLY A 48 3.09 -12.30 8.91
CA GLY A 48 3.51 -11.55 7.74
C GLY A 48 2.36 -10.69 7.23
N LEU A 49 2.54 -9.37 7.23
CA LEU A 49 1.59 -8.42 6.68
C LEU A 49 1.51 -8.71 5.18
N ARG A 50 0.48 -9.44 4.76
CA ARG A 50 0.29 -9.81 3.34
C ARG A 50 -0.08 -8.61 2.48
N GLU A 51 -0.62 -7.58 3.12
CA GLU A 51 -0.98 -6.32 2.50
C GLU A 51 -0.79 -5.23 3.56
N PHE A 52 0.23 -4.40 3.39
CA PHE A 52 0.26 -3.11 4.06
C PHE A 52 -0.52 -2.17 3.16
N GLN A 53 -1.83 -2.05 3.39
CA GLN A 53 -2.55 -0.94 2.79
C GLN A 53 -2.04 0.33 3.47
N PRO A 54 -1.51 1.32 2.74
CA PRO A 54 -1.28 2.64 3.32
C PRO A 54 -2.63 3.10 3.86
N TRP A 55 -2.75 3.12 5.19
CA TRP A 55 -3.92 3.71 5.84
C TRP A 55 -3.84 5.21 5.54
N ASP A 56 -4.97 5.72 5.07
CA ASP A 56 -5.19 7.02 4.45
C ASP A 56 -4.75 7.21 2.99
N ALA A 57 -5.72 7.71 2.23
CA ALA A 57 -5.52 8.24 0.90
C ALA A 57 -4.59 9.45 1.02
N ALA A 58 -3.48 9.44 0.28
CA ALA A 58 -2.35 10.38 0.38
C ALA A 58 -1.29 10.02 1.44
N SER A 59 -0.89 8.75 1.50
CA SER A 59 0.55 8.49 1.52
C SER A 59 1.12 9.24 0.32
N ASP A 60 1.63 10.45 0.54
CA ASP A 60 2.18 11.28 -0.51
C ASP A 60 3.34 10.50 -1.13
N LEU A 61 3.14 9.98 -2.35
CA LEU A 61 4.19 9.29 -3.09
C LEU A 61 5.44 10.17 -3.17
N ASP A 62 5.24 11.49 -3.17
CA ASP A 62 6.31 12.47 -3.19
C ASP A 62 7.10 12.46 -1.87
N ALA A 63 6.50 12.13 -0.73
CA ALA A 63 7.22 11.96 0.54
C ALA A 63 8.00 10.64 0.61
N VAL A 64 7.55 9.60 -0.10
CA VAL A 64 8.23 8.29 -0.15
C VAL A 64 9.36 8.29 -1.20
N PHE A 65 9.23 9.10 -2.24
CA PHE A 65 10.17 9.28 -3.34
C PHE A 65 10.49 10.77 -3.56
N PRO A 66 11.07 11.45 -2.56
CA PRO A 66 11.38 12.87 -2.65
C PRO A 66 12.28 13.19 -3.85
N GLU A 67 13.21 12.29 -4.18
CA GLU A 67 14.09 12.43 -5.33
C GLU A 67 13.32 12.51 -6.66
N VAL A 68 12.23 11.74 -6.80
CA VAL A 68 11.38 11.76 -8.00
C VAL A 68 10.54 13.03 -8.02
N ALA A 69 9.98 13.43 -6.89
CA ALA A 69 9.16 14.64 -6.77
C ALA A 69 9.95 15.92 -7.08
N GLU A 70 11.16 16.04 -6.54
CA GLU A 70 12.05 17.17 -6.79
C GLU A 70 12.46 17.28 -8.27
N LEU A 71 12.68 16.15 -8.94
CA LEU A 71 12.96 16.10 -10.38
C LEU A 71 11.71 16.42 -11.19
N ALA A 72 10.55 15.89 -10.81
CA ALA A 72 9.28 16.17 -11.47
C ALA A 72 8.94 17.66 -11.45
N ALA A 73 9.19 18.36 -10.33
CA ALA A 73 9.01 19.80 -10.20
C ALA A 73 9.91 20.64 -11.14
N LYS A 74 11.02 20.07 -11.63
CA LYS A 74 11.96 20.69 -12.58
C LYS A 74 11.64 20.37 -14.03
N CYS A 75 10.59 19.59 -14.30
CA CYS A 75 10.17 19.29 -15.67
C CYS A 75 9.67 20.56 -16.38
N ARG A 76 9.92 20.64 -17.69
CA ARG A 76 9.45 21.74 -18.54
C ARG A 76 7.92 21.91 -18.47
N PHE A 77 7.18 20.81 -18.37
CA PHE A 77 5.72 20.79 -18.35
C PHE A 77 5.22 20.37 -16.97
N ARG A 78 4.16 21.04 -16.49
CA ARG A 78 3.54 20.77 -15.18
C ARG A 78 2.81 19.42 -15.13
N ASP A 79 2.35 18.95 -16.28
CA ASP A 79 1.63 17.69 -16.49
C ASP A 79 2.51 16.60 -17.13
N CYS A 80 3.84 16.73 -17.01
CA CYS A 80 4.79 15.75 -17.51
C CYS A 80 4.50 14.36 -16.93
N ARG A 81 4.36 13.36 -17.81
CA ARG A 81 4.14 11.95 -17.45
C ARG A 81 5.45 11.17 -17.31
N HIS A 82 6.57 11.78 -17.71
CA HIS A 82 7.91 11.23 -17.65
C HIS A 82 8.09 9.99 -18.56
N GLU A 83 7.44 9.99 -19.72
CA GLU A 83 7.47 8.90 -20.70
C GLU A 83 8.26 9.25 -21.98
N GLY A 84 8.96 10.39 -21.97
CA GLY A 84 9.81 10.83 -23.08
C GLY A 84 9.53 12.26 -23.53
N GLU A 85 8.83 13.06 -22.71
CA GLU A 85 8.56 14.45 -23.02
C GLU A 85 9.87 15.27 -23.08
N PRO A 86 9.97 16.22 -24.04
CA PRO A 86 11.15 17.06 -24.15
C PRO A 86 11.29 17.96 -22.91
N GLY A 87 12.48 17.97 -22.31
CA GLY A 87 12.75 18.71 -21.07
C GLY A 87 12.19 18.04 -19.81
N CYS A 88 11.97 16.73 -19.84
CA CYS A 88 11.68 15.94 -18.64
C CYS A 88 12.96 15.74 -17.80
N ALA A 89 13.02 16.38 -16.63
CA ALA A 89 14.16 16.28 -15.73
C ALA A 89 14.31 14.88 -15.11
N VAL A 90 13.21 14.14 -14.94
CA VAL A 90 13.24 12.73 -14.50
C VAL A 90 13.93 11.85 -15.53
N GLN A 91 13.59 11.99 -16.82
CA GLN A 91 14.22 11.21 -17.88
C GLN A 91 15.70 11.58 -18.09
N ALA A 92 16.04 12.87 -17.93
CA ALA A 92 17.44 13.30 -17.92
C ALA A 92 18.22 12.62 -16.79
N ALA A 93 17.68 12.61 -15.57
CA ALA A 93 18.29 11.99 -14.39
C ALA A 93 18.42 10.46 -14.50
N LEU A 94 17.46 9.81 -15.19
CA LEU A 94 17.58 8.38 -15.52
C LEU A 94 18.68 8.13 -16.54
N GLY A 95 18.82 9.02 -17.53
CA GLY A 95 19.83 8.91 -18.58
C GLY A 95 21.26 9.15 -18.10
N ASP A 96 21.46 10.05 -17.13
CA ASP A 96 22.77 10.34 -16.54
C ASP A 96 23.09 9.51 -15.29
N GLY A 97 22.12 8.71 -14.80
CA GLY A 97 22.27 7.82 -13.66
C GLY A 97 22.14 8.49 -12.29
N SER A 98 21.80 9.78 -12.23
CA SER A 98 21.51 10.47 -10.96
C SER A 98 20.20 10.02 -10.30
N LEU A 99 19.32 9.34 -11.05
CA LEU A 99 18.16 8.60 -10.53
C LEU A 99 18.29 7.10 -10.85
N ASP A 100 18.23 6.24 -9.82
CA ASP A 100 18.23 4.77 -10.03
C ASP A 100 16.93 4.33 -10.73
N ALA A 101 17.07 3.68 -11.89
CA ALA A 101 15.95 3.18 -12.67
C ALA A 101 15.02 2.24 -11.88
N ARG A 102 15.56 1.38 -11.00
CA ARG A 102 14.76 0.48 -10.15
C ARG A 102 13.92 1.27 -9.15
N ARG A 103 14.45 2.40 -8.68
CA ARG A 103 13.74 3.30 -7.77
C ARG A 103 12.56 3.97 -8.48
N PHE A 104 12.78 4.44 -9.70
CA PHE A 104 11.72 5.01 -10.53
C PHE A 104 10.66 3.98 -10.95
N GLU A 105 11.06 2.76 -11.30
CA GLU A 105 10.13 1.65 -11.55
C GLU A 105 9.25 1.35 -10.32
N HIS A 106 9.85 1.39 -9.12
CA HIS A 106 9.11 1.20 -7.88
C HIS A 106 8.07 2.31 -7.64
N TYR A 107 8.47 3.57 -7.88
CA TYR A 107 7.55 4.72 -7.86
C TYR A 107 6.37 4.51 -8.82
N LEU A 108 6.62 4.13 -10.09
CA LEU A 108 5.57 3.88 -11.08
C LEU A 108 4.64 2.72 -10.69
N ARG A 109 5.17 1.68 -10.03
CA ARG A 109 4.36 0.57 -9.52
C ARG A 109 3.40 1.05 -8.43
N LEU A 110 3.91 1.78 -7.43
CA LEU A 110 3.09 2.28 -6.33
C LEU A 110 2.08 3.34 -6.80
N LYS A 111 2.44 4.19 -7.76
CA LYS A 111 1.51 5.15 -8.40
C LYS A 111 0.32 4.47 -9.06
N ARG A 112 0.55 3.37 -9.78
CA ARG A 112 -0.52 2.57 -10.40
C ARG A 112 -1.39 1.89 -9.35
N GLU A 113 -0.78 1.35 -8.30
CA GLU A 113 -1.50 0.71 -7.20
C GLU A 113 -2.40 1.72 -6.47
N GLN A 114 -1.88 2.92 -6.16
CA GLN A 114 -2.67 3.98 -5.54
C GLN A 114 -3.86 4.38 -6.43
N ALA A 115 -3.64 4.60 -7.72
CA ALA A 115 -4.71 4.95 -8.66
C ALA A 115 -5.80 3.87 -8.72
N TYR A 116 -5.42 2.60 -8.73
CA TYR A 116 -6.35 1.47 -8.70
C TYR A 116 -7.18 1.44 -7.40
N GLN A 117 -6.54 1.65 -6.25
CA GLN A 117 -7.24 1.67 -4.95
C GLN A 117 -8.19 2.86 -4.84
N THR A 118 -7.82 4.05 -5.33
CA THR A 118 -8.70 5.22 -5.38
C THR A 118 -9.93 4.94 -6.24
N GLN A 119 -9.74 4.44 -7.47
CA GLN A 119 -10.86 4.11 -8.36
C GLN A 119 -11.81 3.08 -7.74
N LYS A 120 -11.26 2.04 -7.08
CA LYS A 120 -12.06 1.02 -6.40
C LYS A 120 -12.86 1.60 -5.22
N ARG A 121 -12.25 2.51 -4.43
CA ARG A 121 -12.93 3.20 -3.32
C ARG A 121 -14.06 4.09 -3.83
N ASP A 122 -13.83 4.86 -4.89
CA ASP A 122 -14.82 5.76 -5.48
C ASP A 122 -16.02 4.98 -6.03
N LEU A 123 -15.78 3.87 -6.72
CA LEU A 123 -16.85 2.98 -7.19
C LEU A 123 -17.64 2.41 -6.02
N GLY A 124 -16.96 1.96 -4.96
CA GLY A 124 -17.61 1.48 -3.74
C GLY A 124 -18.49 2.53 -3.09
N ALA A 125 -18.02 3.78 -3.01
CA ALA A 125 -18.77 4.91 -2.48
C ALA A 125 -20.01 5.22 -3.32
N GLN A 126 -19.88 5.27 -4.66
CA GLN A 126 -21.00 5.49 -5.59
C GLN A 126 -22.08 4.41 -5.46
N LEU A 127 -21.69 3.13 -5.36
CA LEU A 127 -22.62 2.02 -5.19
C LEU A 127 -23.35 2.07 -3.85
N ALA A 128 -22.63 2.42 -2.77
CA ALA A 128 -23.23 2.60 -1.44
C ALA A 128 -24.25 3.75 -1.45
N GLU A 129 -23.92 4.87 -2.09
CA GLU A 129 -24.83 6.01 -2.22
C GLU A 129 -26.09 5.66 -3.02
N LYS A 130 -25.93 4.98 -4.16
CA LYS A 130 -27.06 4.51 -4.98
C LYS A 130 -27.99 3.57 -4.21
N THR A 131 -27.42 2.69 -3.38
CA THR A 131 -28.18 1.76 -2.55
C THR A 131 -28.94 2.50 -1.45
N ARG A 132 -28.30 3.48 -0.80
CA ARG A 132 -28.93 4.34 0.20
C ARG A 132 -30.12 5.12 -0.36
N TRP A 133 -29.97 5.73 -1.54
CA TRP A 133 -31.08 6.46 -2.19
C TRP A 133 -32.24 5.55 -2.58
N LYS A 134 -31.98 4.31 -3.00
CA LYS A 134 -33.04 3.32 -3.26
C LYS A 134 -33.83 2.99 -2.00
N GLN A 135 -33.15 2.79 -0.86
CA GLN A 135 -33.81 2.51 0.42
C GLN A 135 -34.67 3.68 0.88
N ILE A 136 -34.17 4.92 0.77
CA ILE A 136 -34.93 6.13 1.09
C ILE A 136 -36.19 6.23 0.22
N ALA A 137 -36.06 6.00 -1.10
CA ALA A 137 -37.20 6.05 -2.02
C ALA A 137 -38.25 4.96 -1.72
N GLN A 138 -37.83 3.76 -1.32
CA GLN A 138 -38.73 2.69 -0.89
C GLN A 138 -39.49 3.08 0.38
N TRP A 139 -38.76 3.57 1.39
CA TRP A 139 -39.34 4.04 2.65
C TRP A 139 -40.35 5.16 2.43
N GLN A 140 -40.05 6.13 1.56
CA GLN A 140 -40.98 7.22 1.21
C GLN A 140 -42.27 6.70 0.56
N LYS A 141 -42.17 5.74 -0.38
CA LYS A 141 -43.35 5.13 -1.01
C LYS A 141 -44.22 4.39 0.01
N GLU A 142 -43.59 3.64 0.90
CA GLU A 142 -44.29 2.88 1.94
C GLU A 142 -44.96 3.81 2.97
N PHE A 143 -44.26 4.87 3.39
CA PHE A 143 -44.80 5.91 4.26
C PHE A 143 -46.01 6.61 3.64
N MET A 144 -45.93 7.03 2.37
CA MET A 144 -47.06 7.66 1.66
C MET A 144 -48.26 6.70 1.55
N ARG A 145 -48.02 5.41 1.26
CA ARG A 145 -49.10 4.42 1.13
C ARG A 145 -49.83 4.15 2.44
N ASN A 146 -49.13 4.20 3.57
CA ASN A 146 -49.72 4.02 4.90
C ASN A 146 -50.42 5.28 5.42
N ARG A 147 -50.13 6.46 4.86
CA ARG A 147 -50.76 7.72 5.24
C ARG A 147 -52.15 7.90 4.62
N ASP A 148 -52.39 7.26 3.48
CA ASP A 148 -53.64 7.35 2.71
C ASP A 148 -54.65 6.23 3.09
N GLN A 149 -54.38 5.45 4.15
CA GLN A 149 -55.28 4.48 4.80
C GLN A 149 -55.78 5.02 6.14
#